data_AF-A0AAW0BBU9-F1
#
_entry.id   AF-A0AAW0BBU9-F1
#
_cell.length_a   1.000
_cell.length_b   1.000
_cell.length_c   1.000
_cell.angle_alpha   90.00
_cell.angle_beta   90.00
_cell.angle_gamma   90.00
#
_symmetry.space_group_name_H-M   'P 1'
#
loop_
_entity.id
_entity.type
_entity.pdbx_description
1 polymer ?
#
loop_
_entity_poly.entity_id
_entity_poly.type
_entity_poly.pdbx_seq_one_letter_code
_entity_poly.pdbx_strand_id
1 'polypeptide(L)'
;MNPQDEFGPVINTLSYLAHDWLHGFVQAIKTYRATIGLPPPHPAYPLPAAFPFGGLTEVFHWVQIFDDATQVDRSFRVRMAFTEGNAARWDPLVWTVYSGNIVIGTVELDRRIFVDQSVVSVDPIFILEGMADAVRRQTKLVVSSRIIMRTPNGQVATPNNSVWYEVYEVRTAADEVVKELGRRVISHPRYCPECRVWLPHSGPSYCLQHLPA
;
A
#
# COMPACT_ATOMS: atom_id res chain seq x y z
N MET A 1 23.95 -27.50 7.56
CA MET A 1 23.50 -26.16 7.12
C MET A 1 22.02 -26.27 6.79
N ASN A 2 21.20 -25.41 7.39
CA ASN A 2 19.75 -25.44 7.19
C ASN A 2 19.47 -24.76 5.84
N PRO A 3 18.80 -25.40 4.86
CA PRO A 3 18.56 -24.81 3.54
C PRO A 3 17.76 -23.50 3.57
N GLN A 4 17.15 -23.14 4.71
CA GLN A 4 16.50 -21.84 4.92
C GLN A 4 17.47 -20.66 5.09
N ASP A 5 18.72 -20.90 5.52
CA ASP A 5 19.71 -19.84 5.74
C ASP A 5 20.37 -19.35 4.42
N GLU A 6 20.29 -20.13 3.34
CA GLU A 6 20.90 -19.80 2.04
C GLU A 6 20.06 -18.85 1.17
N PHE A 7 18.74 -18.77 1.40
CA PHE A 7 17.85 -17.94 0.57
C PHE A 7 17.74 -16.49 1.05
N GLY A 8 18.08 -16.20 2.31
CA GLY A 8 18.03 -14.85 2.86
C GLY A 8 18.81 -13.83 2.02
N PRO A 9 20.09 -14.09 1.67
CA PRO A 9 20.88 -13.19 0.81
C PRO A 9 20.25 -12.98 -0.56
N VAL A 10 19.70 -14.02 -1.18
CA VAL A 10 19.05 -13.94 -2.50
C VAL A 10 17.81 -13.05 -2.43
N ILE A 11 16.95 -13.24 -1.44
CA ILE A 11 15.73 -12.43 -1.24
C ILE A 11 16.10 -10.98 -0.96
N ASN A 12 17.14 -10.73 -0.15
CA ASN A 12 17.64 -9.39 0.12
C ASN A 12 18.10 -8.71 -1.17
N THR A 13 18.98 -9.34 -1.96
CA THR A 13 19.42 -8.80 -3.25
C THR A 13 18.25 -8.53 -4.19
N LEU A 14 17.31 -9.46 -4.28
CA LEU A 14 16.14 -9.31 -5.14
C LEU A 14 15.22 -8.16 -4.68
N SER A 15 15.06 -7.98 -3.36
CA SER A 15 14.33 -6.87 -2.76
C SER A 15 15.01 -5.53 -3.07
N TYR A 16 16.33 -5.42 -2.95
CA TYR A 16 17.08 -4.21 -3.32
C TYR A 16 16.91 -3.86 -4.80
N LEU A 17 17.10 -4.82 -5.71
CA LEU A 17 16.95 -4.60 -7.15
C LEU A 17 15.51 -4.21 -7.52
N ALA A 18 14.51 -4.88 -6.94
CA ALA A 18 13.11 -4.56 -7.17
C ALA A 18 12.72 -3.19 -6.60
N HIS A 19 13.26 -2.80 -5.45
CA HIS A 19 13.08 -1.46 -4.88
C HIS A 19 13.62 -0.39 -5.84
N ASP A 20 14.85 -0.56 -6.32
CA ASP A 20 15.50 0.42 -7.20
C ASP A 20 14.77 0.55 -8.54
N TRP A 21 14.30 -0.57 -9.08
CA TRP A 21 13.46 -0.60 -10.28
C TRP A 21 12.15 0.19 -10.09
N LEU A 22 11.41 -0.06 -9.00
CA LEU A 22 10.18 0.66 -8.68
C LEU A 22 10.44 2.15 -8.43
N HIS A 23 11.49 2.47 -7.68
CA HIS A 23 11.90 3.84 -7.40
C HIS A 23 12.30 4.58 -8.69
N GLY A 24 12.93 3.90 -9.64
CA GLY A 24 13.23 4.43 -10.98
C GLY A 24 11.98 4.91 -11.71
N PHE A 25 10.89 4.13 -11.69
CA PHE A 25 9.60 4.57 -12.26
C PHE A 25 9.04 5.80 -11.55
N VAL A 26 9.09 5.83 -10.20
CA VAL A 26 8.65 6.99 -9.43
C VAL A 26 9.40 8.24 -9.87
N GLN A 27 10.72 8.18 -9.96
CA GLN A 27 11.55 9.32 -10.35
C GLN A 27 11.30 9.72 -11.81
N ALA A 28 11.14 8.78 -12.73
CA ALA A 28 10.82 9.07 -14.12
C ALA A 28 9.48 9.81 -14.25
N ILE A 29 8.43 9.36 -13.54
CA ILE A 29 7.11 10.02 -13.55
C ILE A 29 7.18 11.40 -12.92
N LYS A 30 7.86 11.55 -11.77
CA LYS A 30 8.06 12.86 -11.13
C LYS A 30 8.81 13.84 -12.02
N THR A 31 9.89 13.38 -12.65
CA THR A 31 10.70 14.19 -13.56
C THR A 31 9.88 14.65 -14.75
N TYR A 32 9.18 13.71 -15.40
CA TYR A 32 8.30 14.03 -16.52
C TYR A 32 7.22 15.06 -16.14
N ARG A 33 6.55 14.87 -14.99
CA ARG A 33 5.56 15.83 -14.47
C ARG A 33 6.14 17.22 -14.27
N ALA A 34 7.35 17.32 -13.70
CA ALA A 34 8.04 18.58 -13.52
C ALA A 34 8.36 19.26 -14.86
N THR A 35 8.74 18.48 -15.88
CA THR A 35 9.06 19.01 -17.22
C THR A 35 7.83 19.55 -17.96
N ILE A 36 6.68 18.89 -17.85
CA ILE A 36 5.45 19.30 -18.55
C ILE A 36 4.63 20.35 -17.79
N GLY A 37 4.95 20.63 -16.52
CA GLY A 37 4.27 21.65 -15.71
C GLY A 37 2.84 21.32 -15.28
N LEU A 38 2.45 20.04 -15.24
CA LEU A 38 1.09 19.63 -14.85
C LEU A 38 1.02 19.25 -13.35
N PRO A 39 0.16 19.89 -12.55
CA PRO A 39 0.02 19.55 -11.13
C PRO A 39 -0.74 18.23 -10.94
N PRO A 40 -0.41 17.43 -9.91
CA PRO A 40 -1.19 16.26 -9.54
C PRO A 40 -2.53 16.65 -8.91
N PRO A 41 -3.59 15.81 -9.02
CA PRO A 41 -3.74 14.62 -9.86
C PRO A 41 -4.34 14.99 -11.23
N HIS A 42 -3.59 14.88 -12.33
CA HIS A 42 -4.12 15.23 -13.66
C HIS A 42 -4.62 13.99 -14.41
N PRO A 43 -5.92 13.90 -14.79
CA PRO A 43 -6.50 12.73 -15.46
C PRO A 43 -6.05 12.54 -16.91
N ALA A 44 -5.50 13.57 -17.57
CA ALA A 44 -5.07 13.50 -18.98
C ALA A 44 -3.63 12.97 -19.19
N TYR A 45 -3.07 12.25 -18.22
CA TYR A 45 -1.76 11.61 -18.39
C TYR A 45 -2.00 10.21 -18.96
N PRO A 46 -1.72 9.94 -20.25
CA PRO A 46 -1.85 8.59 -20.80
C PRO A 46 -0.67 7.76 -20.29
N LEU A 47 -0.70 7.41 -19.02
CA LEU A 47 -0.09 6.17 -18.58
C LEU A 47 -0.69 5.05 -19.42
N PRO A 48 0.06 3.97 -19.71
CA PRO A 48 -0.53 2.80 -20.35
C PRO A 48 -1.87 2.48 -19.69
N ALA A 49 -2.90 2.09 -20.44
CA ALA A 49 -4.22 1.81 -19.87
C ALA A 49 -4.16 0.79 -18.70
N ALA A 50 -3.12 -0.03 -18.68
CA ALA A 50 -2.80 -1.00 -17.64
C ALA A 50 -1.79 -0.49 -16.59
N PHE A 51 -1.53 0.80 -16.44
CA PHE A 51 -0.55 1.33 -15.48
C PHE A 51 -1.21 2.15 -14.37
N PRO A 52 -0.84 1.91 -13.09
CA PRO A 52 0.06 0.85 -12.61
C PRO A 52 -0.63 -0.53 -12.52
N PHE A 53 -1.79 -0.71 -13.16
CA PHE A 53 -2.71 -1.83 -12.93
C PHE A 53 -2.62 -3.00 -13.94
N GLY A 54 -1.41 -3.50 -14.23
CA GLY A 54 -1.25 -4.67 -15.09
C GLY A 54 0.17 -4.99 -15.58
N GLY A 55 0.81 -5.96 -14.93
CA GLY A 55 1.79 -6.85 -15.58
C GLY A 55 3.22 -6.33 -15.75
N LEU A 56 3.65 -5.30 -15.00
CA LEU A 56 5.06 -4.88 -15.01
C LEU A 56 5.94 -6.07 -14.64
N THR A 57 6.94 -6.34 -15.47
CA THR A 57 7.84 -7.48 -15.32
C THR A 57 9.25 -7.03 -15.64
N GLU A 58 10.21 -7.46 -14.83
CA GLU A 58 11.64 -7.23 -15.04
C GLU A 58 12.40 -8.53 -14.77
N VAL A 59 13.53 -8.75 -15.45
CA VAL A 59 14.40 -9.89 -15.18
C VAL A 59 15.73 -9.37 -14.66
N PHE A 60 16.02 -9.71 -13.40
CA PHE A 60 17.27 -9.35 -12.75
C PHE A 60 18.28 -10.46 -12.91
N HIS A 61 19.49 -10.07 -13.31
CA HIS A 61 20.63 -10.95 -13.47
C HIS A 61 21.77 -10.45 -12.59
N TRP A 62 22.39 -11.33 -11.82
CA TRP A 62 23.61 -11.01 -11.08
C TRP A 62 24.46 -12.27 -10.84
N VAL A 63 25.74 -12.07 -10.51
CA VAL A 63 26.66 -13.13 -10.12
C VAL A 63 26.84 -13.09 -8.61
N GLN A 64 26.62 -14.21 -7.93
CA GLN A 64 26.89 -14.36 -6.51
C GLN A 64 28.21 -15.10 -6.32
N ILE A 65 29.17 -14.47 -5.63
CA ILE A 65 30.48 -15.03 -5.33
C ILE A 65 30.50 -15.44 -3.85
N PHE A 66 30.90 -16.67 -3.56
CA PHE A 66 31.01 -17.21 -2.19
C PHE A 66 32.47 -17.21 -1.71
N ASP A 67 32.67 -17.44 -0.41
CA ASP A 67 33.99 -17.41 0.24
C ASP A 67 34.97 -18.46 -0.31
N ASP A 68 34.45 -19.55 -0.89
CA ASP A 68 35.22 -20.59 -1.56
C ASP A 68 35.52 -20.27 -3.04
N ALA A 69 35.31 -19.01 -3.44
CA ALA A 69 35.43 -18.49 -4.80
C ALA A 69 34.50 -19.15 -5.83
N THR A 70 33.51 -19.94 -5.39
CA THR A 70 32.45 -20.41 -6.29
C THR A 70 31.60 -19.24 -6.76
N GLN A 71 31.20 -19.29 -8.02
CA GLN A 71 30.36 -18.28 -8.65
C GLN A 71 29.06 -18.92 -9.11
N VAL A 72 27.95 -18.27 -8.80
CA VAL A 72 26.63 -18.71 -9.22
C VAL A 72 25.92 -17.58 -9.93
N ASP A 73 25.59 -17.81 -11.20
CA ASP A 73 24.76 -16.91 -11.99
C ASP A 73 23.30 -17.03 -11.55
N ARG A 74 22.73 -15.90 -11.16
CA ARG A 74 21.34 -15.79 -10.70
C ARG A 74 20.52 -15.05 -11.75
N SER A 75 19.34 -15.57 -12.04
CA SER A 75 18.37 -14.98 -12.96
C SER A 75 16.99 -15.12 -12.35
N PHE A 76 16.39 -13.99 -12.00
CA PHE A 76 15.08 -13.96 -11.36
C PHE A 76 14.16 -12.97 -12.07
N ARG A 77 13.00 -13.47 -12.47
CA ARG A 77 11.93 -12.63 -13.02
C ARG A 77 11.08 -12.09 -11.87
N VAL A 78 11.00 -10.77 -11.75
CA VAL A 78 10.14 -10.08 -10.81
C VAL A 78 8.92 -9.55 -11.56
N ARG A 79 7.75 -9.69 -10.95
CA ARG A 79 6.46 -9.28 -11.50
C ARG A 79 5.71 -8.44 -10.50
N MET A 80 5.00 -7.44 -10.99
CA MET A 80 3.98 -6.71 -10.26
C MET A 80 2.60 -7.15 -10.76
N ALA A 81 1.75 -7.58 -9.85
CA ALA A 81 0.34 -7.89 -10.12
C ALA A 81 -0.57 -6.96 -9.35
N PHE A 82 -1.75 -6.74 -9.92
CA PHE A 82 -2.86 -6.03 -9.30
C PHE A 82 -4.05 -7.00 -9.20
N THR A 83 -4.66 -7.04 -8.03
CA THR A 83 -5.91 -7.78 -7.77
C THR A 83 -6.93 -6.80 -7.22
N GLU A 84 -8.02 -6.63 -7.97
CA GLU A 84 -9.05 -5.67 -7.60
C GLU A 84 -9.92 -6.17 -6.42
N GLY A 85 -10.15 -7.48 -6.29
CA GLY A 85 -11.10 -8.03 -5.31
C GLY A 85 -12.57 -7.78 -5.69
N ASN A 86 -13.51 -8.28 -4.89
CA ASN A 86 -14.93 -8.10 -5.14
C ASN A 86 -15.41 -6.72 -4.64
N ALA A 87 -15.73 -5.83 -5.58
CA ALA A 87 -16.24 -4.49 -5.28
C ALA A 87 -17.54 -4.49 -4.46
N ALA A 88 -18.45 -5.45 -4.68
CA ALA A 88 -19.70 -5.55 -3.93
C ALA A 88 -19.47 -5.89 -2.45
N ARG A 89 -18.38 -6.62 -2.15
CA ARG A 89 -17.96 -6.97 -0.79
C ARG A 89 -17.00 -5.97 -0.17
N TRP A 90 -16.71 -4.88 -0.89
CA TRP A 90 -15.73 -3.88 -0.48
C TRP A 90 -14.34 -4.48 -0.21
N ASP A 91 -13.99 -5.55 -0.93
CA ASP A 91 -12.66 -6.16 -0.81
C ASP A 91 -11.59 -5.12 -1.17
N PRO A 92 -10.43 -5.16 -0.47
CA PRO A 92 -9.37 -4.21 -0.70
C PRO A 92 -8.72 -4.43 -2.07
N LEU A 93 -8.13 -3.35 -2.59
CA LEU A 93 -7.31 -3.39 -3.78
C LEU A 93 -5.90 -3.81 -3.39
N VAL A 94 -5.33 -4.81 -4.08
CA VAL A 94 -4.03 -5.39 -3.69
C VAL A 94 -3.03 -5.31 -4.84
N TRP A 95 -1.86 -4.77 -4.55
CA TRP A 95 -0.68 -4.82 -5.41
C TRP A 95 0.38 -5.70 -4.78
N THR A 96 0.98 -6.57 -5.58
CA THR A 96 1.98 -7.52 -5.10
C THR A 96 3.17 -7.54 -6.04
N VAL A 97 4.37 -7.44 -5.47
CA VAL A 97 5.63 -7.68 -6.18
C VAL A 97 6.15 -9.05 -5.75
N TYR A 98 6.37 -9.93 -6.71
CA TYR A 98 6.74 -11.32 -6.45
C TYR A 98 7.71 -11.86 -7.51
N SER A 99 8.42 -12.94 -7.16
CA SER A 99 9.24 -13.73 -8.07
C SER A 99 8.99 -15.21 -7.84
N GLY A 100 8.48 -15.91 -8.86
CA GLY A 100 7.99 -17.28 -8.68
C GLY A 100 6.91 -17.34 -7.60
N ASN A 101 7.16 -18.12 -6.54
CA ASN A 101 6.25 -18.27 -5.39
C ASN A 101 6.60 -17.34 -4.21
N ILE A 102 7.62 -16.49 -4.35
CA ILE A 102 8.09 -15.62 -3.28
C ILE A 102 7.45 -14.24 -3.45
N VAL A 103 6.66 -13.82 -2.46
CA VAL A 103 6.20 -12.44 -2.36
C VAL A 103 7.29 -11.59 -1.74
N ILE A 104 7.72 -10.56 -2.46
CA ILE A 104 8.77 -9.63 -2.03
C ILE A 104 8.15 -8.47 -1.25
N GLY A 105 6.99 -7.97 -1.69
CA GLY A 105 6.29 -6.88 -1.02
C GLY A 105 4.83 -6.77 -1.50
N THR A 106 3.97 -6.22 -0.66
CA THR A 106 2.54 -6.05 -0.96
C THR A 106 2.02 -4.72 -0.44
N VAL A 107 1.14 -4.06 -1.20
CA VAL A 107 0.32 -2.94 -0.74
C VAL A 107 -1.14 -3.34 -0.84
N GLU A 108 -1.85 -3.21 0.26
CA GLU A 108 -3.30 -3.37 0.35
C GLU A 108 -3.93 -2.01 0.60
N LEU A 109 -4.86 -1.59 -0.26
CA LEU A 109 -5.59 -0.35 -0.14
C LEU A 109 -7.05 -0.64 0.19
N ASP A 110 -7.52 -0.06 1.28
CA ASP A 110 -8.93 -0.03 1.62
C ASP A 110 -9.74 0.63 0.49
N ARG A 111 -10.69 -0.12 -0.07
CA ARG A 111 -11.54 0.35 -1.17
C ARG A 111 -12.32 1.61 -0.80
N ARG A 112 -12.62 1.83 0.48
CA ARG A 112 -13.30 3.05 0.94
C ARG A 112 -12.47 4.29 0.66
N ILE A 113 -11.15 4.22 0.81
CA ILE A 113 -10.22 5.31 0.49
C ILE A 113 -10.12 5.52 -1.03
N PHE A 114 -10.11 4.42 -1.79
CA PHE A 114 -10.08 4.51 -3.26
C PHE A 114 -11.32 5.20 -3.84
N VAL A 115 -12.50 4.95 -3.24
CA VAL A 115 -13.76 5.61 -3.60
C VAL A 115 -13.82 7.05 -3.08
N ASP A 116 -13.36 7.29 -1.86
CA ASP A 116 -13.37 8.59 -1.18
C ASP A 116 -11.97 9.20 -1.10
N GLN A 117 -11.52 9.75 -2.24
CA GLN A 117 -10.20 10.39 -2.38
C GLN A 117 -10.19 11.85 -1.89
N SER A 118 -11.06 12.21 -0.95
CA SER A 118 -11.17 13.60 -0.48
C SER A 118 -9.97 14.05 0.38
N VAL A 119 -9.30 13.10 1.05
CA VAL A 119 -8.14 13.37 1.92
C VAL A 119 -6.85 12.80 1.33
N VAL A 120 -6.93 11.59 0.77
CA VAL A 120 -5.80 10.90 0.16
C VAL A 120 -6.08 10.76 -1.32
N SER A 121 -5.29 11.42 -2.16
CA SER A 121 -5.33 11.21 -3.61
C SER A 121 -4.58 9.92 -3.94
N VAL A 122 -5.29 8.94 -4.48
CA VAL A 122 -4.69 7.66 -4.88
C VAL A 122 -4.29 7.75 -6.34
N ASP A 123 -3.05 8.16 -6.57
CA ASP A 123 -2.47 8.24 -7.91
C ASP A 123 -1.41 7.15 -8.14
N PRO A 124 -0.90 7.01 -9.38
CA PRO A 124 0.12 6.01 -9.68
C PRO A 124 1.43 6.16 -8.89
N ILE A 125 1.82 7.40 -8.56
CA ILE A 125 3.02 7.64 -7.76
C ILE A 125 2.78 7.12 -6.34
N PHE A 126 1.61 7.39 -5.76
CA PHE A 126 1.23 6.90 -4.44
C PHE A 126 1.35 5.37 -4.34
N ILE A 127 0.83 4.64 -5.33
CA ILE A 127 0.92 3.17 -5.37
C ILE A 127 2.37 2.71 -5.53
N LEU A 128 3.15 3.30 -6.44
CA LEU A 128 4.54 2.88 -6.68
C LEU A 128 5.46 3.20 -5.50
N GLU A 129 5.29 4.34 -4.84
CA GLU A 129 6.01 4.68 -3.61
C GLU A 129 5.66 3.70 -2.49
N GLY A 130 4.38 3.36 -2.35
CA GLY A 130 3.94 2.31 -1.42
C GLY A 130 4.57 0.95 -1.73
N MET A 131 4.60 0.54 -3.01
CA MET A 131 5.18 -0.73 -3.41
C MET A 131 6.70 -0.76 -3.21
N ALA A 132 7.40 0.33 -3.52
CA ALA A 132 8.83 0.45 -3.25
C ALA A 132 9.10 0.33 -1.74
N ASP A 133 8.33 1.01 -0.89
CA ASP A 133 8.51 0.90 0.57
C ASP A 133 8.16 -0.51 1.10
N ALA A 134 7.10 -1.14 0.58
CA ALA A 134 6.73 -2.51 0.93
C ALA A 134 7.82 -3.51 0.56
N VAL A 135 8.40 -3.40 -0.64
CA VAL A 135 9.50 -4.23 -1.12
C VAL A 135 10.76 -4.03 -0.29
N ARG A 136 11.12 -2.77 0.02
CA ARG A 136 12.29 -2.42 0.83
C ARG A 136 12.21 -2.99 2.24
N ARG A 137 10.99 -3.02 2.81
CA ARG A 137 10.71 -3.59 4.14
C ARG A 137 10.43 -5.09 4.10
N GLN A 138 10.33 -5.68 2.91
CA GLN A 138 9.93 -7.07 2.70
C GLN A 138 8.64 -7.45 3.44
N THR A 139 7.63 -6.57 3.36
CA THR A 139 6.39 -6.71 4.16
C THR A 139 5.15 -6.33 3.36
N LYS A 140 3.99 -6.57 3.96
CA LYS A 140 2.72 -6.03 3.51
C LYS A 140 2.49 -4.67 4.18
N LEU A 141 2.20 -3.66 3.37
CA LEU A 141 1.71 -2.36 3.81
C LEU A 141 0.20 -2.31 3.61
N VAL A 142 -0.52 -1.78 4.60
CA VAL A 142 -1.97 -1.61 4.59
C VAL A 142 -2.27 -0.12 4.66
N VAL A 143 -2.90 0.39 3.61
CA VAL A 143 -3.44 1.75 3.56
C VAL A 143 -4.90 1.67 3.99
N SER A 144 -5.18 2.19 5.18
CA SER A 144 -6.52 2.11 5.78
C SER A 144 -6.85 3.39 6.54
N SER A 145 -8.09 3.51 6.98
CA SER A 145 -8.51 4.57 7.88
C SER A 145 -9.09 4.01 9.17
N ARG A 146 -8.94 4.77 10.26
CA ARG A 146 -9.56 4.46 11.54
C ARG A 146 -10.20 5.70 12.13
N ILE A 147 -11.23 5.47 12.93
CA ILE A 147 -11.93 6.51 13.66
C ILE A 147 -11.33 6.65 15.06
N ILE A 148 -10.98 7.87 15.43
CA ILE A 148 -10.58 8.22 16.79
C ILE A 148 -11.47 9.33 17.33
N MET A 149 -11.72 9.28 18.63
CA MET A 149 -12.32 10.37 19.38
C MET A 149 -11.21 11.08 20.15
N ARG A 150 -11.08 12.39 19.98
CA ARG A 150 -10.21 13.20 20.83
C ARG A 150 -11.03 14.08 21.76
N THR A 151 -10.61 14.15 23.00
CA THR A 151 -11.10 15.11 23.99
C THR A 151 -10.00 16.11 24.31
N PRO A 152 -10.34 17.37 24.63
CA PRO A 152 -9.40 18.30 25.22
C PRO A 152 -8.79 17.70 26.49
N ASN A 153 -7.45 17.68 26.57
CA ASN A 153 -6.68 17.43 27.79
C ASN A 153 -7.11 16.21 28.63
N GLY A 154 -7.36 15.06 28.01
CA GLY A 154 -7.65 13.82 28.73
C GLY A 154 -8.98 13.81 29.49
N GLN A 155 -9.87 14.78 29.21
CA GLN A 155 -11.20 14.81 29.79
C GLN A 155 -12.05 13.63 29.29
N VAL A 156 -13.05 13.24 30.11
CA VAL A 156 -14.06 12.25 29.71
C VAL A 156 -14.83 12.80 28.51
N ALA A 157 -15.02 11.96 27.50
CA ALA A 157 -15.72 12.34 26.29
C ALA A 157 -17.22 12.54 26.56
N THR A 158 -17.71 13.69 26.14
CA THR A 158 -19.11 14.09 26.12
C THR A 158 -19.46 14.57 24.69
N PRO A 159 -20.73 14.53 24.27
CA PRO A 159 -21.13 14.98 22.94
C PRO A 159 -20.66 16.40 22.57
N ASN A 160 -20.46 17.27 23.57
CA ASN A 160 -20.13 18.69 23.37
C ASN A 160 -18.62 18.99 23.46
N ASN A 161 -17.80 18.05 23.93
CA ASN A 161 -16.34 18.22 24.07
C ASN A 161 -15.52 17.16 23.32
N SER A 162 -16.16 16.33 22.50
CA SER A 162 -15.49 15.33 21.68
C SER A 162 -15.44 15.75 20.22
N VAL A 163 -14.27 15.65 19.59
CA VAL A 163 -14.14 15.77 18.13
C VAL A 163 -13.75 14.41 17.57
N TRP A 164 -14.52 13.95 16.60
CA TRP A 164 -14.25 12.71 15.88
C TRP A 164 -13.33 13.00 14.70
N TYR A 165 -12.29 12.17 14.56
CA TYR A 165 -11.39 12.21 13.42
C TYR A 165 -11.38 10.86 12.73
N GLU A 166 -11.42 10.89 11.41
CA GLU A 166 -10.94 9.79 10.58
C GLU A 166 -9.48 10.05 10.25
N VAL A 167 -8.61 9.13 10.63
CA VAL A 167 -7.17 9.20 10.39
C VAL A 167 -6.84 8.18 9.32
N TYR A 168 -6.19 8.63 8.25
CA TYR A 168 -5.73 7.82 7.14
C TYR A 168 -4.26 7.51 7.36
N GLU A 169 -3.91 6.24 7.34
CA GLU A 169 -2.58 5.79 7.73
C GLU A 169 -2.12 4.60 6.90
N VAL A 170 -0.80 4.48 6.80
CA VAL A 170 -0.11 3.31 6.27
C VAL A 170 0.42 2.51 7.44
N ARG A 171 0.09 1.22 7.51
CA ARG A 171 0.52 0.32 8.57
C ARG A 171 1.26 -0.89 8.00
N THR A 172 2.10 -1.53 8.81
CA THR A 172 2.72 -2.81 8.45
C THR A 172 1.76 -3.97 8.71
N ALA A 173 2.14 -5.18 8.29
CA ALA A 173 1.43 -6.42 8.62
C ALA A 173 1.34 -6.67 10.15
N ALA A 174 2.28 -6.13 10.93
CA ALA A 174 2.29 -6.20 12.39
C ALA A 174 1.45 -5.10 13.05
N ASP A 175 0.65 -4.37 12.26
CA ASP A 175 -0.20 -3.27 12.71
C ASP A 175 0.57 -2.04 13.22
N GLU A 176 1.86 -1.91 12.90
CA GLU A 176 2.67 -0.74 13.26
C GLU A 176 2.40 0.43 12.30
N VAL A 177 2.18 1.63 12.83
CA VAL A 177 1.97 2.83 12.01
C VAL A 177 3.28 3.27 11.36
N VAL A 178 3.33 3.23 10.03
CA VAL A 178 4.46 3.70 9.23
C VAL A 178 4.36 5.20 9.00
N LYS A 179 3.17 5.67 8.61
CA LYS A 179 2.93 7.07 8.24
C LYS A 179 1.44 7.43 8.39
N GLU A 180 1.17 8.60 8.93
CA GLU A 180 -0.14 9.25 8.79
C GLU A 180 -0.17 10.02 7.46
N LEU A 181 -1.18 9.75 6.63
CA LEU A 181 -1.38 10.40 5.33
C LEU A 181 -2.20 11.69 5.45
N GLY A 182 -3.11 11.73 6.42
CA GLY A 182 -3.97 12.87 6.67
C GLY A 182 -5.10 12.53 7.62
N ARG A 183 -5.93 13.54 7.91
CA ARG A 183 -7.08 13.38 8.79
C ARG A 183 -8.26 14.24 8.34
N ARG A 184 -9.46 13.77 8.63
CA ARG A 184 -10.71 14.50 8.42
C ARG A 184 -11.48 14.59 9.73
N VAL A 185 -12.03 15.78 10.00
CA VAL A 185 -12.99 15.96 11.09
C VAL A 185 -14.33 15.37 10.66
N ILE A 186 -14.94 14.56 11.53
CA ILE A 186 -16.26 13.98 11.30
C ILE A 186 -17.26 14.60 12.27
N SER A 187 -18.35 15.14 11.73
CA SER A 187 -19.47 15.65 12.52
C SER A 187 -20.45 14.55 12.94
N HIS A 188 -20.68 13.56 12.07
CA HIS A 188 -21.63 12.48 12.29
C HIS A 188 -20.93 11.12 12.08
N PRO A 189 -20.26 10.58 13.12
CA PRO A 189 -19.57 9.30 12.99
C PRO A 189 -20.59 8.18 12.79
N ARG A 190 -20.25 7.25 11.91
CA ARG A 190 -21.07 6.08 11.62
C ARG A 190 -20.72 4.96 12.58
N TYR A 191 -21.70 4.17 12.98
CA TYR A 191 -21.52 3.13 13.98
C TYR A 191 -22.12 1.82 13.47
N CYS A 192 -21.36 0.72 13.60
CA CYS A 192 -21.90 -0.60 13.38
C CYS A 192 -22.47 -1.15 14.71
N PRO A 193 -23.78 -1.39 14.82
CA PRO A 193 -24.39 -1.86 16.07
C PRO A 193 -23.98 -3.28 16.45
N GLU A 194 -23.67 -4.12 15.45
CA GLU A 194 -23.30 -5.53 15.66
C GLU A 194 -21.86 -5.68 16.14
N CYS A 195 -20.91 -5.09 15.40
CA CYS A 195 -19.49 -5.09 15.76
C CYS A 195 -19.16 -4.14 16.93
N ARG A 196 -20.08 -3.21 17.26
CA ARG A 196 -19.87 -2.10 18.21
C ARG A 196 -18.66 -1.22 17.92
N VAL A 197 -18.35 -1.04 16.63
CA VAL A 197 -17.21 -0.23 16.16
C VAL A 197 -17.66 0.99 15.37
N TRP A 198 -16.87 2.06 15.46
CA TRP A 198 -17.02 3.23 14.60
C TRP A 198 -16.51 2.94 13.20
N LEU A 199 -17.27 3.36 12.20
CA LEU A 199 -16.99 3.10 10.80
C LEU A 199 -16.39 4.34 10.13
N PRO A 200 -15.48 4.14 9.16
CA PRO A 200 -15.09 5.17 8.19
C PRO A 200 -16.30 5.91 7.60
N HIS A 201 -16.08 7.16 7.21
CA HIS A 201 -17.12 7.98 6.61
C HIS A 201 -17.74 7.33 5.36
N SER A 202 -16.88 6.70 4.54
CA SER A 202 -17.24 6.08 3.27
C SER A 202 -17.35 4.57 3.40
N GLY A 203 -18.16 3.94 2.55
CA GLY A 203 -18.40 2.50 2.59
C GLY A 203 -19.77 2.08 3.13
N PRO A 204 -19.96 0.78 3.41
CA PRO A 204 -21.26 0.20 3.74
C PRO A 204 -21.71 0.50 5.17
N SER A 205 -23.02 0.51 5.41
CA SER A 205 -23.62 0.87 6.71
C SER A 205 -23.23 -0.07 7.87
N TYR A 206 -22.66 -1.22 7.56
CA TYR A 206 -22.18 -2.23 8.51
C TYR A 206 -20.66 -2.43 8.39
N CYS A 207 -20.03 -3.02 9.41
CA CYS A 207 -18.64 -3.46 9.30
C CYS A 207 -18.49 -4.49 8.17
N LEU A 208 -17.32 -4.55 7.53
CA LEU A 208 -17.06 -5.44 6.39
C LEU A 208 -17.34 -6.92 6.70
N GLN A 209 -17.19 -7.33 7.96
CA GLN A 209 -17.45 -8.68 8.44
C GLN A 209 -18.94 -9.07 8.42
N HIS A 210 -19.84 -8.09 8.42
CA HIS A 210 -21.30 -8.32 8.43
C HIS A 210 -21.96 -7.80 7.15
N LEU A 211 -21.18 -7.65 6.08
CA LEU A 211 -21.76 -7.44 4.76
C LEU A 211 -22.55 -8.69 4.35
N PRO A 212 -23.81 -8.56 3.91
CA PRO A 212 -24.55 -9.69 3.36
C PRO A 212 -23.80 -10.28 2.17
N ALA A 213 -23.76 -11.61 2.11
CA ALA A 213 -22.93 -12.39 1.18
C ALA A 213 -23.23 -12.15 -0.30
#